data_AF-A0A8J5QJS4-F1
#
_entry.id   AF-A0A8J5QJS4-F1
#
_cell.length_a   1.000
_cell.length_b   1.000
_cell.length_c   1.000
_cell.angle_alpha   90.00
_cell.angle_beta   90.00
_cell.angle_gamma   90.00
#
_symmetry.space_group_name_H-M   'P 1'
#
loop_
_entity.id
_entity.type
_entity.pdbx_description
1 polymer ?
#
loop_
_entity_poly.entity_id
_entity_poly.type
_entity_poly.pdbx_seq_one_letter_code
_entity_poly.pdbx_strand_id
1 'polypeptide(L)'
;MLQTTPSTTTGTAADPVPFPNSLYTPWNQGFHFLFNNQLNLKLGSDGYDNYQAPINHQGEQLYLRRLWARGEIQFIDTPKINTNLTCTESIKSVRMIEEDTFVTIVRNFQESETGKELLIENRTLAYTNQLYNPANNRCKVLEGEISSAKDMCISYVDLLKYSMLTFNLHKIHFDPKYCRSIEDLPTTIVQGPLQVTLLLYWFGINYPDLKVSNFKYRTYEPCFVHEEICLNIAKEKDNEFVLSIFNKETKRVYIDGSLTTSV
;
A
#
# COMPACT_ATOMS: atom_id res chain seq x y z
N MET A 1 -10.02 16.91 -35.04
CA MET A 1 -11.49 16.91 -34.84
C MET A 1 -12.04 15.59 -35.35
N LEU A 2 -12.50 14.74 -34.44
CA LEU A 2 -13.40 13.62 -34.70
C LEU A 2 -14.29 13.51 -33.46
N GLN A 3 -15.47 14.13 -33.54
CA GLN A 3 -16.54 13.99 -32.56
C GLN A 3 -17.21 12.64 -32.81
N THR A 4 -17.29 11.83 -31.78
CA THR A 4 -18.28 10.75 -31.70
C THR A 4 -19.27 11.12 -30.60
N THR A 5 -20.50 11.42 -31.00
CA THR A 5 -21.63 11.61 -30.09
C THR A 5 -22.17 10.23 -29.69
N PRO A 6 -22.30 9.92 -28.38
CA PRO A 6 -23.02 8.72 -27.97
C PRO A 6 -24.53 8.94 -28.18
N SER A 7 -25.17 7.99 -28.84
CA SER A 7 -26.62 7.89 -28.94
C SER A 7 -27.22 7.64 -27.54
N THR A 8 -28.06 8.56 -27.08
CA THR A 8 -28.88 8.42 -25.87
C THR A 8 -29.95 7.35 -26.08
N THR A 9 -29.68 6.15 -25.59
CA THR A 9 -30.75 5.20 -25.26
C THR A 9 -31.29 5.57 -23.88
N THR A 10 -32.56 5.99 -23.86
CA THR A 10 -33.32 6.33 -22.65
C THR A 10 -33.64 5.06 -21.85
N GLY A 11 -32.66 4.55 -21.12
CA GLY A 11 -32.90 3.80 -19.89
C GLY A 11 -32.83 4.81 -18.75
N THR A 12 -33.91 4.97 -17.99
CA THR A 12 -33.90 5.75 -16.75
C THR A 12 -32.92 5.11 -15.79
N ALA A 13 -31.66 5.58 -15.79
CA ALA A 13 -30.76 5.35 -14.68
C ALA A 13 -31.47 5.96 -13.46
N ALA A 14 -31.83 5.13 -12.49
CA ALA A 14 -32.27 5.63 -11.21
C ALA A 14 -31.21 6.62 -10.72
N ASP A 15 -31.64 7.83 -10.32
CA ASP A 15 -30.76 8.76 -9.64
C ASP A 15 -30.03 7.99 -8.53
N PRO A 16 -28.70 8.14 -8.38
CA PRO A 16 -27.99 7.45 -7.32
C PRO A 16 -28.67 7.82 -6.00
N VAL A 17 -29.18 6.80 -5.31
CA VAL A 17 -29.81 6.97 -4.00
C VAL A 17 -28.81 7.73 -3.13
N PRO A 18 -29.14 8.93 -2.61
CA PRO A 18 -28.22 9.67 -1.79
C PRO A 18 -27.94 8.85 -0.53
N PHE A 19 -26.70 8.39 -0.38
CA PHE A 19 -26.27 7.68 0.81
C PHE A 19 -26.38 8.61 2.03
N PRO A 20 -26.88 8.14 3.19
CA PRO A 20 -27.04 8.98 4.37
C PRO A 20 -25.73 9.67 4.78
N ASN A 21 -25.77 10.98 5.00
CA ASN A 21 -24.62 11.81 5.40
C ASN A 21 -23.93 11.38 6.71
N SER A 22 -24.56 10.51 7.51
CA SER A 22 -24.04 10.05 8.82
C SER A 22 -23.10 8.85 8.76
N LEU A 23 -22.85 8.27 7.57
CA LEU A 23 -21.98 7.09 7.40
C LEU A 23 -20.58 7.40 6.87
N TYR A 24 -20.27 8.68 6.63
CA TYR A 24 -18.96 9.07 6.11
C TYR A 24 -18.04 9.45 7.26
N THR A 25 -17.16 8.54 7.66
CA THR A 25 -15.83 8.94 8.10
C THR A 25 -15.16 9.55 6.87
N PRO A 26 -14.88 10.86 6.83
CA PRO A 26 -14.43 11.55 5.62
C PRO A 26 -13.09 11.03 5.08
N TRP A 27 -12.36 10.25 5.88
CA TRP A 27 -11.07 9.69 5.54
C TRP A 27 -10.79 8.44 6.37
N ASN A 28 -10.83 7.27 5.75
CA ASN A 28 -10.38 6.04 6.41
C ASN A 28 -8.84 6.04 6.47
N GLN A 29 -8.29 5.69 7.62
CA GLN A 29 -6.85 5.57 7.79
C GLN A 29 -6.31 4.52 6.80
N GLY A 30 -5.22 4.86 6.13
CA GLY A 30 -4.68 4.08 5.00
C GLY A 30 -5.16 4.51 3.61
N PHE A 31 -6.15 5.40 3.49
CA PHE A 31 -6.61 5.87 2.16
C PHE A 31 -5.73 7.00 1.57
N HIS A 32 -4.77 7.53 2.34
CA HIS A 32 -3.77 8.47 1.82
C HIS A 32 -2.97 7.90 0.64
N PHE A 33 -2.87 6.58 0.51
CA PHE A 33 -2.28 5.94 -0.67
C PHE A 33 -3.11 6.13 -1.95
N LEU A 34 -4.41 6.41 -1.86
CA LEU A 34 -5.31 6.57 -3.01
C LEU A 34 -5.36 7.99 -3.55
N PHE A 35 -5.17 9.00 -2.68
CA PHE A 35 -5.49 10.39 -3.03
C PHE A 35 -4.28 11.27 -3.36
N ASN A 36 -3.07 10.86 -2.97
CA ASN A 36 -1.88 11.70 -3.05
C ASN A 36 -0.78 11.02 -3.87
N ASN A 37 -1.14 10.65 -5.10
CA ASN A 37 -0.25 10.01 -6.05
C ASN A 37 0.36 11.06 -6.97
N GLN A 38 1.67 10.97 -7.20
CA GLN A 38 2.34 11.86 -8.12
C GLN A 38 1.93 11.51 -9.55
N LEU A 39 1.61 12.53 -10.36
CA LEU A 39 1.46 12.33 -11.78
C LEU A 39 2.85 12.23 -12.40
N ASN A 40 3.28 11.02 -12.71
CA ASN A 40 4.51 10.78 -13.45
C ASN A 40 4.22 10.18 -14.83
N LEU A 41 4.57 10.92 -15.87
CA LEU A 41 4.37 10.50 -17.26
C LEU A 41 5.58 9.73 -17.83
N LYS A 42 6.69 9.65 -17.07
CA LYS A 42 7.91 8.97 -17.48
C LYS A 42 8.23 7.87 -16.47
N LEU A 43 7.77 6.67 -16.77
CA LEU A 43 7.97 5.50 -15.93
C LEU A 43 9.30 4.80 -16.28
N GLY A 44 9.81 4.01 -15.33
CA GLY A 44 10.92 3.09 -15.52
C GLY A 44 10.55 1.93 -16.43
N SER A 45 11.55 1.11 -16.74
CA SER A 45 11.38 -0.06 -17.63
C SER A 45 10.42 -1.11 -17.06
N ASP A 46 10.30 -1.18 -15.73
CA ASP A 46 9.37 -2.01 -14.95
C ASP A 46 7.96 -1.40 -14.83
N GLY A 47 7.75 -0.19 -15.36
CA GLY A 47 6.49 0.55 -15.28
C GLY A 47 6.28 1.36 -13.99
N TYR A 48 7.25 1.40 -13.08
CA TYR A 48 7.11 2.23 -11.88
C TYR A 48 7.71 3.64 -12.04
N ASP A 49 7.39 4.55 -11.13
CA ASP A 49 8.10 5.81 -10.94
C ASP A 49 9.63 5.70 -10.83
N ASN A 50 10.31 6.36 -11.75
CA ASN A 50 11.76 6.47 -11.79
C ASN A 50 12.33 7.60 -10.92
N TYR A 51 11.51 8.56 -10.46
CA TYR A 51 12.00 9.71 -9.69
C TYR A 51 12.52 9.33 -8.29
N GLN A 52 12.08 8.18 -7.78
CA GLN A 52 12.58 7.58 -6.53
C GLN A 52 13.65 6.50 -6.79
N ALA A 53 13.97 6.19 -8.05
CA ALA A 53 14.96 5.16 -8.36
C ALA A 53 16.38 5.73 -8.28
N PRO A 54 17.31 5.07 -7.55
CA PRO A 54 18.72 5.42 -7.60
C PRO A 54 19.25 5.31 -9.04
N ILE A 55 19.96 6.35 -9.47
CA ILE A 55 20.60 6.44 -10.79
C ILE A 55 22.10 6.67 -10.65
N ASN A 56 22.86 6.28 -11.65
CA ASN A 56 24.28 6.63 -11.75
C ASN A 56 24.46 8.08 -12.22
N HIS A 57 25.72 8.53 -12.31
CA HIS A 57 26.05 9.89 -12.74
C HIS A 57 25.65 10.20 -14.20
N GLN A 58 25.41 9.16 -15.01
CA GLN A 58 24.96 9.23 -16.40
C GLN A 58 23.43 9.26 -16.51
N GLY A 59 22.70 9.12 -15.39
CA GLY A 59 21.23 9.10 -15.37
C GLY A 59 20.62 7.72 -15.64
N GLU A 60 21.41 6.65 -15.61
CA GLU A 60 20.96 5.29 -15.84
C GLU A 60 20.54 4.62 -14.52
N GLN A 61 19.52 3.76 -14.59
CA GLN A 61 18.97 3.05 -13.45
C GLN A 61 20.00 2.09 -12.84
N LEU A 62 20.27 2.21 -11.53
CA LEU A 62 21.22 1.33 -10.83
C LEU A 62 20.63 -0.04 -10.46
N TYR A 63 19.31 -0.09 -10.24
CA TYR A 63 18.60 -1.26 -9.73
C TYR A 63 17.39 -1.56 -10.58
N LEU A 64 17.26 -2.78 -11.06
CA LEU A 64 16.14 -3.22 -11.89
C LEU A 64 14.89 -3.56 -11.08
N ARG A 65 15.02 -3.77 -9.76
CA ARG A 65 13.92 -4.21 -8.90
C ARG A 65 13.81 -3.38 -7.65
N ARG A 66 12.57 -3.33 -7.16
CA ARG A 66 12.22 -2.55 -5.98
C ARG A 66 11.08 -3.17 -5.21
N LEU A 67 11.27 -3.29 -3.90
CA LEU A 67 10.34 -3.95 -2.99
C LEU A 67 9.92 -3.01 -1.87
N TRP A 68 8.65 -3.11 -1.48
CA TRP A 68 8.11 -2.39 -0.33
C TRP A 68 8.48 -3.13 0.95
N ALA A 69 9.52 -2.71 1.66
CA ALA A 69 10.11 -3.51 2.73
C ALA A 69 9.42 -3.30 4.10
N ARG A 70 9.08 -2.06 4.44
CA ARG A 70 8.49 -1.69 5.73
C ARG A 70 8.04 -0.23 5.73
N GLY A 71 7.28 0.16 6.72
CA GLY A 71 6.97 1.56 6.96
C GLY A 71 6.45 1.85 8.35
N GLU A 72 6.22 3.13 8.60
CA GLU A 72 5.62 3.66 9.82
C GLU A 72 4.78 4.88 9.46
N ILE A 73 3.52 4.87 9.87
CA ILE A 73 2.56 5.94 9.59
C ILE A 73 2.11 6.52 10.91
N GLN A 74 2.39 7.81 11.11
CA GLN A 74 1.91 8.59 12.24
C GLN A 74 0.70 9.41 11.78
N PHE A 75 -0.45 9.17 12.40
CA PHE A 75 -1.68 9.91 12.14
C PHE A 75 -1.81 11.01 13.19
N ILE A 76 -1.82 12.26 12.72
CA ILE A 76 -1.84 13.45 13.59
C ILE A 76 -3.23 14.08 13.56
N ASP A 77 -3.80 14.24 12.36
CA ASP A 77 -5.17 14.71 12.18
C ASP A 77 -5.77 14.20 10.87
N THR A 78 -7.07 14.42 10.69
CA THR A 78 -7.85 13.94 9.56
C THR A 78 -8.23 15.10 8.65
N PRO A 79 -7.88 15.07 7.35
CA PRO A 79 -8.31 16.11 6.42
C PRO A 79 -9.83 16.07 6.23
N LYS A 80 -10.42 17.23 5.99
CA LYS A 80 -11.81 17.30 5.52
C LYS A 80 -11.87 16.98 4.03
N ILE A 81 -13.02 16.51 3.56
CA ILE A 81 -13.28 16.34 2.13
C ILE A 81 -13.11 17.71 1.44
N ASN A 82 -12.50 17.71 0.26
CA ASN A 82 -12.16 18.90 -0.54
C ASN A 82 -11.10 19.82 0.07
N THR A 83 -10.37 19.40 1.10
CA THR A 83 -9.18 20.12 1.58
C THR A 83 -7.99 19.83 0.65
N ASN A 84 -7.34 20.88 0.16
CA ASN A 84 -6.10 20.76 -0.61
C ASN A 84 -4.95 20.32 0.30
N LEU A 85 -4.19 19.31 -0.14
CA LEU A 85 -3.09 18.71 0.61
C LEU A 85 -1.76 18.87 -0.13
N THR A 86 -0.71 19.17 0.62
CA THR A 86 0.67 19.14 0.16
C THR A 86 1.37 17.92 0.76
N CYS A 87 2.06 17.13 -0.07
CA CYS A 87 2.93 16.04 0.37
C CYS A 87 4.38 16.38 0.03
N THR A 88 5.22 16.58 1.03
CA THR A 88 6.66 16.82 0.86
C THR A 88 7.42 15.53 1.11
N GLU A 89 8.25 15.11 0.16
CA GLU A 89 9.09 13.91 0.29
C GLU A 89 10.55 14.28 0.56
N SER A 90 11.20 13.56 1.47
CA SER A 90 12.63 13.71 1.74
C SER A 90 13.28 12.36 2.04
N ILE A 91 14.55 12.20 1.67
CA ILE A 91 15.32 10.99 2.01
C ILE A 91 15.79 11.12 3.45
N LYS A 92 15.34 10.22 4.32
CA LYS A 92 15.76 10.16 5.73
C LYS A 92 17.03 9.33 5.93
N SER A 93 17.16 8.23 5.20
CA SER A 93 18.35 7.39 5.28
C SER A 93 18.51 6.50 4.07
N VAL A 94 19.75 6.25 3.67
CA VAL A 94 20.15 5.22 2.73
C VAL A 94 21.05 4.22 3.47
N ARG A 95 20.75 2.93 3.39
CA ARG A 95 21.59 1.87 3.97
C ARG A 95 21.83 0.79 2.93
N MET A 96 23.09 0.44 2.73
CA MET A 96 23.49 -0.67 1.87
C MET A 96 23.73 -1.89 2.76
N ILE A 97 23.16 -3.03 2.39
CA ILE A 97 23.36 -4.31 3.05
C ILE A 97 23.64 -5.31 1.93
N GLU A 98 24.87 -5.83 1.89
CA GLU A 98 25.34 -6.67 0.79
C GLU A 98 25.13 -5.97 -0.57
N GLU A 99 24.34 -6.54 -1.47
CA GLU A 99 24.04 -5.99 -2.81
C GLU A 99 22.76 -5.14 -2.83
N ASP A 100 22.02 -5.08 -1.72
CA ASP A 100 20.74 -4.41 -1.63
C ASP A 100 20.87 -3.01 -1.01
N THR A 101 20.11 -2.06 -1.56
CA THR A 101 20.01 -0.71 -1.00
C THR A 101 18.64 -0.46 -0.41
N PHE A 102 18.59 -0.03 0.84
CA PHE A 102 17.37 0.34 1.56
C PHE A 102 17.30 1.85 1.70
N VAL A 103 16.31 2.47 1.03
CA VAL A 103 16.06 3.92 1.11
C VAL A 103 14.82 4.15 1.94
N THR A 104 14.95 4.93 3.02
CA THR A 104 13.80 5.39 3.80
C THR A 104 13.44 6.81 3.38
N ILE A 105 12.22 6.98 2.88
CA ILE A 105 11.64 8.23 2.43
C ILE A 105 10.61 8.66 3.48
N VAL A 106 10.70 9.90 3.92
CA VAL A 106 9.69 10.56 4.76
C VAL A 106 8.77 11.34 3.84
N ARG A 107 7.47 11.12 3.99
CA ARG A 107 6.41 11.85 3.31
C ARG A 107 5.61 12.58 4.38
N ASN A 108 5.68 13.90 4.39
CA ASN A 108 4.92 14.75 5.32
C ASN A 108 3.71 15.33 4.58
N PHE A 109 2.52 15.05 5.09
CA PHE A 109 1.25 15.55 4.56
C PHE A 109 0.72 16.69 5.41
N GLN A 110 0.44 17.81 4.77
CA GLN A 110 -0.07 19.01 5.40
C GLN A 110 -1.25 19.57 4.62
N GLU A 111 -2.17 20.26 5.29
CA GLU A 111 -3.14 21.12 4.63
C GLU A 111 -2.40 22.25 3.91
N SER A 112 -2.64 22.44 2.61
CA SER A 112 -1.89 23.39 1.79
C SER A 112 -2.06 24.85 2.25
N GLU A 113 -3.22 25.20 2.80
CA GLU A 113 -3.55 26.58 3.18
C GLU A 113 -3.04 26.96 4.58
N THR A 114 -3.14 26.04 5.53
CA THR A 114 -2.84 26.30 6.94
C THR A 114 -1.46 25.80 7.37
N GLY A 115 -0.86 24.90 6.60
CA GLY A 115 0.37 24.18 6.98
C GLY A 115 0.16 23.17 8.12
N LYS A 116 -1.08 22.91 8.51
CA LYS A 116 -1.41 21.96 9.57
C LYS A 116 -0.99 20.56 9.17
N GLU A 117 -0.20 19.92 10.03
CA GLU A 117 0.28 18.56 9.82
C GLU A 117 -0.83 17.52 10.04
N LEU A 118 -0.93 16.56 9.13
CA LEU A 118 -2.00 15.56 9.12
C LEU A 118 -1.44 14.14 9.29
N LEU A 119 -0.36 13.84 8.57
CA LEU A 119 0.20 12.50 8.48
C LEU A 119 1.70 12.59 8.23
N ILE A 120 2.48 11.76 8.92
CA ILE A 120 3.88 11.51 8.57
C ILE A 120 4.03 10.03 8.22
N GLU A 121 4.43 9.75 6.99
CA GLU A 121 4.74 8.39 6.53
C GLU A 121 6.25 8.23 6.35
N ASN A 122 6.85 7.27 7.06
CA ASN A 122 8.16 6.75 6.73
C ASN A 122 7.96 5.47 5.93
N ARG A 123 8.40 5.42 4.67
CA ARG A 123 8.45 4.18 3.88
C ARG A 123 9.87 3.78 3.58
N THR A 124 10.19 2.50 3.73
CA THR A 124 11.48 1.96 3.30
C THR A 124 11.27 1.10 2.06
N LEU A 125 11.91 1.51 0.96
CA LEU A 125 12.00 0.73 -0.27
C LEU A 125 13.34 0.01 -0.31
N ALA A 126 13.34 -1.27 -0.66
CA ALA A 126 14.55 -2.03 -0.96
C ALA A 126 14.75 -2.03 -2.48
N TYR A 127 15.98 -1.81 -2.92
CA TYR A 127 16.40 -1.81 -4.32
C TYR A 127 17.42 -2.91 -4.50
N THR A 128 17.22 -3.76 -5.50
CA THR A 128 18.04 -4.95 -5.74
C THR A 128 18.14 -5.26 -7.23
N ASN A 129 19.18 -5.98 -7.63
CA ASN A 129 19.33 -6.56 -8.95
C ASN A 129 19.16 -8.09 -8.94
N GLN A 130 18.90 -8.68 -7.77
CA GLN A 130 18.69 -10.11 -7.65
C GLN A 130 17.27 -10.48 -8.11
N LEU A 131 17.15 -11.60 -8.83
CA LEU A 131 15.87 -12.19 -9.19
C LEU A 131 15.13 -12.71 -7.96
N TYR A 132 13.82 -12.88 -8.06
CA TYR A 132 13.05 -13.48 -6.98
C TYR A 132 13.58 -14.89 -6.68
N ASN A 133 13.91 -15.15 -5.42
CA ASN A 133 14.26 -16.46 -4.94
C ASN A 133 13.48 -16.73 -3.64
N PRO A 134 12.56 -17.72 -3.62
CA PRO A 134 11.78 -18.04 -2.42
C PRO A 134 12.66 -18.46 -1.24
N ALA A 135 13.89 -18.93 -1.47
CA ALA A 135 14.83 -19.28 -0.39
C ALA A 135 15.34 -18.05 0.39
N ASN A 136 15.25 -16.85 -0.18
CA ASN A 136 15.67 -15.61 0.47
C ASN A 136 14.55 -14.97 1.30
N ASN A 137 13.33 -15.51 1.25
CA ASN A 137 12.19 -14.99 2.00
C ASN A 137 12.45 -15.10 3.52
N ARG A 138 12.09 -14.04 4.25
CA ARG A 138 12.11 -14.06 5.72
C ARG A 138 10.89 -14.84 6.21
N CYS A 139 10.97 -16.16 6.18
CA CYS A 139 9.88 -17.04 6.61
C CYS A 139 9.45 -16.69 8.04
N LYS A 140 8.29 -16.05 8.17
CA LYS A 140 7.62 -15.78 9.44
C LYS A 140 6.29 -16.51 9.42
N VAL A 141 6.00 -17.25 10.48
CA VAL A 141 4.73 -17.95 10.64
C VAL A 141 3.96 -17.25 11.75
N LEU A 142 2.64 -17.13 11.59
CA LEU A 142 1.79 -16.55 12.62
C LEU A 142 1.84 -17.44 13.88
N GLU A 143 2.15 -16.82 15.01
CA GLU A 143 2.13 -17.43 16.34
C GLU A 143 0.93 -16.90 17.13
N GLY A 144 0.34 -17.72 18.00
CA GLY A 144 -0.74 -17.33 18.89
C GLY A 144 -2.16 -17.50 18.33
N GLU A 145 -3.15 -17.09 19.14
CA GLU A 145 -4.57 -17.21 18.80
C GLU A 145 -5.04 -16.08 17.88
N ILE A 146 -5.89 -16.43 16.92
CA ILE A 146 -6.54 -15.50 16.00
C ILE A 146 -7.75 -14.89 16.71
N SER A 147 -7.72 -13.59 17.01
CA SER A 147 -8.79 -12.95 17.82
C SER A 147 -9.92 -12.37 16.97
N SER A 148 -9.59 -11.70 15.86
CA SER A 148 -10.54 -11.25 14.84
C SER A 148 -9.93 -11.49 13.47
N ALA A 149 -10.52 -12.42 12.71
CA ALA A 149 -10.04 -12.83 11.40
C ALA A 149 -11.04 -12.56 10.29
N LYS A 150 -10.50 -12.21 9.12
CA LYS A 150 -11.26 -12.13 7.88
C LYS A 150 -10.52 -12.84 6.77
N ASP A 151 -11.11 -13.94 6.30
CA ASP A 151 -10.68 -14.58 5.06
C ASP A 151 -10.96 -13.67 3.86
N MET A 152 -10.00 -13.62 2.94
CA MET A 152 -10.13 -12.94 1.67
C MET A 152 -9.23 -13.58 0.61
N CYS A 153 -9.49 -13.23 -0.65
CA CYS A 153 -8.70 -13.62 -1.79
C CYS A 153 -8.63 -12.41 -2.73
N ILE A 154 -7.42 -11.96 -3.07
CA ILE A 154 -7.22 -10.77 -3.92
C ILE A 154 -7.13 -11.23 -5.37
N SER A 155 -8.02 -10.72 -6.22
CA SER A 155 -8.02 -11.06 -7.65
C SER A 155 -7.14 -10.12 -8.47
N TYR A 156 -6.84 -10.52 -9.71
CA TYR A 156 -6.18 -9.63 -10.69
C TYR A 156 -6.96 -8.33 -10.91
N VAL A 157 -8.30 -8.38 -10.87
CA VAL A 157 -9.16 -7.22 -11.09
C VAL A 157 -9.02 -6.23 -9.93
N ASP A 158 -8.92 -6.72 -8.69
CA ASP A 158 -8.72 -5.86 -7.52
C ASP A 158 -7.36 -5.16 -7.57
N LEU A 159 -6.33 -5.91 -7.96
CA LEU A 159 -4.98 -5.38 -8.08
C LEU A 159 -4.88 -4.34 -9.20
N LEU A 160 -5.53 -4.58 -10.35
CA LEU A 160 -5.61 -3.62 -11.45
C LEU A 160 -6.36 -2.34 -11.03
N LYS A 161 -7.51 -2.47 -10.34
CA LYS A 161 -8.24 -1.31 -9.81
C LYS A 161 -7.35 -0.48 -8.88
N TYR A 162 -6.65 -1.13 -7.96
CA TYR A 162 -5.77 -0.44 -7.02
C TYR A 162 -4.57 0.22 -7.73
N SER A 163 -3.94 -0.46 -8.71
CA SER A 163 -2.91 0.15 -9.57
C SER A 163 -3.39 1.42 -10.26
N MET A 164 -4.61 1.41 -10.80
CA MET A 164 -5.18 2.58 -11.48
C MET A 164 -5.54 3.72 -10.51
N LEU A 165 -6.06 3.40 -9.33
CA LEU A 165 -6.36 4.42 -8.30
C LEU A 165 -5.08 5.05 -7.72
N THR A 166 -4.01 4.27 -7.66
CA THR A 166 -2.74 4.71 -7.06
C THR A 166 -1.72 5.25 -8.07
N PHE A 167 -2.06 5.27 -9.36
CA PHE A 167 -1.13 5.52 -10.46
C PHE A 167 0.15 4.66 -10.40
N ASN A 168 0.05 3.51 -9.73
CA ASN A 168 1.14 2.55 -9.58
C ASN A 168 1.04 1.50 -10.68
N LEU A 169 1.76 1.76 -11.77
CA LEU A 169 1.84 0.88 -12.94
C LEU A 169 3.08 -0.03 -12.92
N HIS A 170 3.56 -0.45 -11.75
CA HIS A 170 4.56 -1.54 -11.70
C HIS A 170 4.00 -2.79 -12.36
N LYS A 171 4.71 -3.32 -13.37
CA LYS A 171 4.29 -4.53 -14.10
C LYS A 171 4.13 -5.75 -13.21
N ILE A 172 4.86 -5.83 -12.10
CA ILE A 172 4.74 -6.94 -11.14
C ILE A 172 3.35 -7.03 -10.47
N HIS A 173 2.50 -6.01 -10.62
CA HIS A 173 1.15 -5.99 -10.07
C HIS A 173 0.06 -6.30 -11.11
N PHE A 174 0.34 -6.32 -12.41
CA PHE A 174 -0.73 -6.56 -13.40
C PHE A 174 -0.33 -7.38 -14.62
N ASP A 175 0.97 -7.66 -14.81
CA ASP A 175 1.47 -8.44 -15.94
C ASP A 175 2.09 -9.76 -15.45
N PRO A 176 1.31 -10.86 -15.43
CA PRO A 176 1.81 -12.18 -15.04
C PRO A 176 2.92 -12.71 -15.97
N LYS A 177 2.94 -12.29 -17.24
CA LYS A 177 3.97 -12.72 -18.19
C LYS A 177 5.30 -12.04 -17.86
N TYR A 178 5.28 -10.75 -17.56
CA TYR A 178 6.44 -10.02 -17.06
C TYR A 178 6.99 -10.65 -15.77
N CYS A 179 6.12 -10.93 -14.79
CA CYS A 179 6.49 -11.58 -13.53
C CYS A 179 7.28 -12.88 -13.77
N ARG A 180 6.76 -13.77 -14.61
CA ARG A 180 7.41 -15.06 -14.89
C ARG A 180 8.66 -14.96 -15.75
N SER A 181 8.68 -14.05 -16.72
CA SER A 181 9.74 -14.03 -17.75
C SER A 181 10.92 -13.14 -17.39
N ILE A 182 10.72 -12.15 -16.50
CA ILE A 182 11.70 -11.10 -16.19
C ILE A 182 12.06 -11.07 -14.70
N GLU A 183 11.14 -11.46 -13.82
CA GLU A 183 11.31 -11.34 -12.36
C GLU A 183 11.50 -12.69 -11.65
N ASP A 184 11.36 -13.81 -12.35
CA ASP A 184 11.26 -15.18 -11.80
C ASP A 184 10.14 -15.37 -10.76
N LEU A 185 9.16 -14.45 -10.75
CA LEU A 185 7.98 -14.54 -9.90
C LEU A 185 6.95 -15.51 -10.53
N PRO A 186 6.27 -16.37 -9.74
CA PRO A 186 5.27 -17.29 -10.28
C PRO A 186 4.06 -16.57 -10.91
N THR A 187 3.68 -15.42 -10.35
CA THR A 187 2.56 -14.58 -10.79
C THR A 187 2.71 -13.15 -10.24
N THR A 188 1.71 -12.31 -10.45
CA THR A 188 1.67 -10.94 -9.91
C THR A 188 1.57 -10.91 -8.40
N ILE A 189 2.19 -9.90 -7.79
CA ILE A 189 2.24 -9.73 -6.35
C ILE A 189 1.29 -8.62 -5.90
N VAL A 190 0.65 -8.83 -4.75
CA VAL A 190 -0.20 -7.84 -4.09
C VAL A 190 0.66 -6.69 -3.57
N GLN A 191 0.27 -5.46 -3.90
CA GLN A 191 0.97 -4.25 -3.49
C GLN A 191 1.09 -4.15 -1.97
N GLY A 192 2.29 -3.88 -1.46
CA GLY A 192 2.52 -3.53 -0.05
C GLY A 192 1.55 -2.44 0.48
N PRO A 193 1.36 -1.30 -0.21
CA PRO A 193 0.40 -0.29 0.26
C PRO A 193 -1.05 -0.79 0.27
N LEU A 194 -1.47 -1.65 -0.67
CA LEU A 194 -2.81 -2.27 -0.63
C LEU A 194 -2.97 -3.14 0.63
N GLN A 195 -1.96 -3.95 0.97
CA GLN A 195 -1.98 -4.75 2.19
C GLN A 195 -2.10 -3.87 3.44
N VAL A 196 -1.37 -2.74 3.51
CA VAL A 196 -1.47 -1.77 4.61
C VAL A 196 -2.86 -1.11 4.66
N THR A 197 -3.41 -0.71 3.52
CA THR A 197 -4.77 -0.15 3.43
C THR A 197 -5.81 -1.15 3.95
N LEU A 198 -5.71 -2.42 3.56
CA LEU A 198 -6.62 -3.48 4.02
C LEU A 198 -6.54 -3.70 5.53
N LEU A 199 -5.33 -3.72 6.10
CA LEU A 199 -5.14 -3.84 7.55
C LEU A 199 -5.77 -2.68 8.32
N LEU A 200 -5.50 -1.44 7.91
CA LEU A 200 -6.05 -0.26 8.57
C LEU A 200 -7.56 -0.15 8.40
N TYR A 201 -8.08 -0.48 7.22
CA TYR A 201 -9.52 -0.50 6.96
C TYR A 201 -10.23 -1.55 7.82
N TRP A 202 -9.67 -2.77 7.91
CA TRP A 202 -10.21 -3.83 8.74
C TRP A 202 -10.19 -3.45 10.23
N PHE A 203 -9.11 -2.82 10.69
CA PHE A 203 -9.05 -2.29 12.05
C PHE A 203 -10.15 -1.27 12.32
N GLY A 204 -10.34 -0.28 11.43
CA GLY A 204 -11.38 0.74 11.58
C GLY A 204 -12.81 0.19 11.60
N ILE A 205 -13.07 -0.94 10.90
CA ILE A 205 -14.36 -1.64 10.99
C ILE A 205 -14.56 -2.30 12.36
N ASN A 206 -13.52 -2.92 12.92
CA ASN A 206 -13.64 -3.67 14.18
C ASN A 206 -13.55 -2.77 15.42
N TYR A 207 -12.90 -1.60 15.30
CA TYR A 207 -12.68 -0.66 16.38
C TYR A 207 -13.05 0.78 15.94
N PRO A 208 -14.33 1.04 15.58
CA PRO A 208 -14.74 2.33 15.01
C PRO A 208 -14.60 3.51 15.97
N ASP A 209 -14.58 3.24 17.28
CA ASP A 209 -14.44 4.27 18.32
C ASP A 209 -12.97 4.60 18.63
N LEU A 210 -12.01 3.82 18.12
CA LEU A 210 -10.59 4.04 18.36
C LEU A 210 -9.95 4.82 17.20
N LYS A 211 -9.12 5.80 17.54
CA LYS A 211 -8.32 6.55 16.56
C LYS A 211 -6.90 5.98 16.52
N VAL A 212 -6.47 5.49 15.36
CA VAL A 212 -5.07 5.05 15.20
C VAL A 212 -4.16 6.28 15.30
N SER A 213 -3.12 6.20 16.13
CA SER A 213 -2.09 7.24 16.27
C SER A 213 -0.81 6.87 15.54
N ASN A 214 -0.43 5.59 15.54
CA ASN A 214 0.75 5.09 14.83
C ASN A 214 0.51 3.68 14.29
N PHE A 215 1.03 3.38 13.11
CA PHE A 215 1.09 2.02 12.58
C PHE A 215 2.46 1.75 11.96
N LYS A 216 3.21 0.82 12.55
CA LYS A 216 4.54 0.43 12.10
C LYS A 216 4.52 -1.01 11.63
N TYR A 217 4.89 -1.23 10.38
CA TYR A 217 4.72 -2.51 9.71
C TYR A 217 5.96 -2.95 8.94
N ARG A 218 6.04 -4.25 8.63
CA ARG A 218 7.11 -4.87 7.85
C ARG A 218 6.54 -5.95 6.94
N THR A 219 7.06 -6.04 5.72
CA THR A 219 6.80 -7.15 4.81
C THR A 219 7.89 -8.22 4.94
N TYR A 220 7.51 -9.48 4.75
CA TYR A 220 8.39 -10.63 4.95
C TYR A 220 8.59 -11.44 3.68
N GLU A 221 7.53 -11.62 2.90
CA GLU A 221 7.55 -12.26 1.59
C GLU A 221 6.43 -11.73 0.68
N PRO A 222 6.53 -11.93 -0.65
CA PRO A 222 5.47 -11.52 -1.57
C PRO A 222 4.16 -12.27 -1.28
N CYS A 223 3.05 -11.53 -1.24
CA CYS A 223 1.70 -12.09 -1.28
C CYS A 223 1.28 -12.21 -2.75
N PHE A 224 0.96 -13.41 -3.22
CA PHE A 224 0.58 -13.62 -4.61
C PHE A 224 -0.93 -13.47 -4.80
N VAL A 225 -1.32 -13.00 -5.99
CA VAL A 225 -2.73 -12.95 -6.38
C VAL A 225 -3.37 -14.34 -6.30
N HIS A 226 -4.65 -14.40 -5.94
CA HIS A 226 -5.42 -15.63 -5.77
C HIS A 226 -4.97 -16.57 -4.63
N GLU A 227 -4.02 -16.17 -3.80
CA GLU A 227 -3.78 -16.87 -2.54
C GLU A 227 -4.92 -16.58 -1.56
N GLU A 228 -5.36 -17.64 -0.86
CA GLU A 228 -6.29 -17.51 0.26
C GLU A 228 -5.53 -16.94 1.46
N ILE A 229 -5.87 -15.69 1.82
CA ILE A 229 -5.22 -14.96 2.90
C ILE A 229 -6.22 -14.63 4.00
N CYS A 230 -5.69 -14.36 5.18
CA CYS A 230 -6.48 -13.94 6.33
C CYS A 230 -5.90 -12.65 6.91
N LEU A 231 -6.75 -11.64 7.10
CA LEU A 231 -6.42 -10.50 7.95
C LEU A 231 -6.64 -10.92 9.39
N ASN A 232 -5.75 -10.54 10.29
CA ASN A 232 -5.90 -10.76 11.72
C ASN A 232 -5.58 -9.50 12.51
N ILE A 233 -6.37 -9.29 13.55
CA ILE A 233 -6.12 -8.33 14.62
C ILE A 233 -5.87 -9.13 15.89
N ALA A 234 -4.79 -8.85 16.59
CA ALA A 234 -4.53 -9.33 17.95
C ALA A 234 -4.42 -8.12 18.88
N LYS A 235 -5.22 -8.09 19.96
CA LYS A 235 -5.11 -7.05 20.99
C LYS A 235 -4.04 -7.46 21.99
N GLU A 236 -2.98 -6.66 22.11
CA GLU A 236 -1.88 -6.89 23.06
C GLU A 236 -2.17 -6.18 24.40
N LYS A 237 -2.62 -4.92 24.33
CA LYS A 237 -3.01 -4.09 25.47
C LYS A 237 -4.16 -3.15 25.08
N ASP A 238 -4.64 -2.32 26.01
CA ASP A 238 -5.82 -1.47 25.79
C ASP A 238 -5.75 -0.54 24.58
N ASN A 239 -4.56 -0.11 24.17
CA ASN A 239 -4.34 0.74 23.00
C ASN A 239 -3.22 0.21 22.09
N GLU A 240 -2.85 -1.06 22.21
CA GLU A 240 -1.79 -1.69 21.43
C GLU A 240 -2.32 -2.95 20.75
N PHE A 241 -2.15 -3.01 19.43
CA PHE A 241 -2.64 -4.09 18.60
C PHE A 241 -1.53 -4.57 17.65
N VAL A 242 -1.60 -5.83 17.26
CA VAL A 242 -0.83 -6.38 16.14
C VAL A 242 -1.79 -6.68 15.01
N LEU A 243 -1.50 -6.11 13.84
CA LEU A 243 -2.21 -6.38 12.60
C LEU A 243 -1.35 -7.29 11.71
N SER A 244 -1.96 -8.24 11.03
CA SER A 244 -1.23 -9.15 10.14
C SER A 244 -2.07 -9.63 8.96
N ILE A 245 -1.41 -9.87 7.83
CA ILE A 245 -1.96 -10.64 6.71
C ILE A 245 -1.07 -11.86 6.51
N PHE A 246 -1.69 -13.04 6.50
CA PHE A 246 -0.99 -14.30 6.37
C PHE A 246 -1.75 -15.28 5.48
N ASN A 247 -1.05 -16.26 4.94
CA ASN A 247 -1.63 -17.34 4.15
C ASN A 247 -2.51 -18.22 5.03
N LYS A 248 -3.77 -18.44 4.63
CA LYS A 248 -4.77 -19.12 5.45
C LYS A 248 -4.36 -20.55 5.85
N GLU A 249 -3.74 -21.28 4.92
CA GLU A 249 -3.32 -22.67 5.09
C GLU A 249 -1.95 -22.78 5.77
N THR A 250 -0.93 -22.14 5.20
CA THR A 250 0.47 -22.31 5.66
C THR A 250 0.82 -21.45 6.86
N LYS A 251 -0.04 -20.50 7.23
CA LYS A 251 0.18 -19.49 8.29
C LYS A 251 1.39 -18.58 8.06
N ARG A 252 1.99 -18.60 6.86
CA ARG A 252 3.09 -17.70 6.48
C ARG A 252 2.60 -16.25 6.45
N VAL A 253 3.30 -15.37 7.14
CA VAL A 253 2.98 -13.96 7.28
C VAL A 253 3.59 -13.18 6.12
N TYR A 254 2.77 -12.47 5.36
CA TYR A 254 3.23 -11.59 4.28
C TYR A 254 3.61 -10.21 4.83
N ILE A 255 2.78 -9.71 5.74
CA ILE A 255 2.96 -8.42 6.42
C ILE A 255 2.43 -8.50 7.84
N ASP A 256 3.11 -7.84 8.76
CA ASP A 256 2.56 -7.52 10.07
C ASP A 256 2.96 -6.12 10.52
N GLY A 257 2.33 -5.65 11.59
CA GLY A 257 2.71 -4.41 12.21
C GLY A 257 2.07 -4.18 13.57
N SER A 258 2.76 -3.39 14.39
CA SER A 258 2.24 -2.86 15.65
C SER A 258 1.45 -1.59 15.38
N LEU A 259 0.23 -1.54 15.90
CA LEU A 259 -0.67 -0.41 15.82
C LEU A 259 -0.92 0.14 17.23
N THR A 260 -0.84 1.45 17.39
CA THR A 260 -1.24 2.14 18.62
C THR A 260 -2.41 3.07 18.36
N THR A 261 -3.32 3.18 19.32
CA THR A 261 -4.46 4.12 19.28
C THR A 261 -4.27 5.24 20.29
N SER A 262 -4.87 6.39 20.03
CA SER A 262 -5.05 7.42 21.06
C SER A 262 -6.34 7.15 21.85
N VAL A 263 -6.30 7.43 23.15
CA VAL A 263 -7.46 7.41 24.06
C VAL A 263 -8.48 8.48 23.65
#